data_AF-A0A2E2WRJ0-F1
#
_entry.id   AF-A0A2E2WRJ0-F1
#
_cell.length_a   1.000
_cell.length_b   1.000
_cell.length_c   1.000
_cell.angle_alpha   90.00
_cell.angle_beta   90.00
_cell.angle_gamma   90.00
#
_symmetry.space_group_name_H-M   'P 1'
#
loop_
_entity.id
_entity.type
_entity.pdbx_description
1 polymer ?
#
loop_
_entity_poly.entity_id
_entity_poly.type
_entity_poly.pdbx_seq_one_letter_code
_entity_poly.pdbx_strand_id
1 'polypeptide(L)' 'MKKQYWIITVYVLLIFIGIPWYWPEDTNYIVMGFPLWVLISIFVSIGASFFTAFILLRYAWDNDTDVNE' A
#
# COMPACT_ATOMS: atom_id res chain seq x y z
N MET A 1 -14.55 -16.59 -0.64
CA MET A 1 -14.73 -15.17 -0.27
C MET A 1 -13.73 -14.64 0.77
N LYS A 2 -13.11 -15.45 1.66
CA LYS A 2 -12.14 -14.94 2.67
C LYS A 2 -10.76 -14.52 2.12
N LYS A 3 -10.37 -14.99 0.93
CA LYS A 3 -9.00 -14.87 0.37
C LYS A 3 -8.55 -13.42 0.10
N GLN A 4 -9.47 -12.49 -0.19
CA GLN A 4 -9.12 -11.13 -0.64
C GLN A 4 -9.24 -10.05 0.46
N TYR A 5 -9.87 -10.33 1.61
CA TYR A 5 -9.99 -9.34 2.69
C TYR A 5 -8.64 -8.90 3.24
N TRP A 6 -7.66 -9.81 3.28
CA TRP A 6 -6.31 -9.47 3.74
C TRP A 6 -5.63 -8.42 2.84
N ILE A 7 -5.85 -8.49 1.52
CA ILE A 7 -5.33 -7.50 0.57
C ILE A 7 -5.93 -6.13 0.86
N ILE A 8 -7.25 -6.08 1.07
CA ILE A 8 -7.97 -4.85 1.41
C ILE A 8 -7.44 -4.27 2.73
N THR A 9 -7.28 -5.10 3.76
CA THR A 9 -6.72 -4.68 5.05
C THR A 9 -5.35 -4.03 4.90
N VAL A 10 -4.46 -4.60 4.08
CA VAL A 10 -3.14 -4.03 3.83
C VAL A 10 -3.26 -2.64 3.19
N TYR A 11 -4.06 -2.49 2.14
CA TYR A 11 -4.25 -1.18 1.50
C TYR A 11 -4.85 -0.12 2.42
N VAL A 12 -5.86 -0.49 3.23
CA VAL A 12 -6.44 0.41 4.23
C VAL A 12 -5.35 0.88 5.20
N LEU A 13 -4.53 -0.05 5.68
CA LEU A 13 -3.43 0.26 6.61
C LEU A 13 -2.39 1.19 5.95
N LEU A 14 -2.03 0.95 4.69
CA LEU A 14 -1.15 1.85 3.93
C LEU A 14 -1.72 3.27 3.82
N ILE A 15 -3.03 3.42 3.54
CA ILE A 15 -3.68 4.73 3.46
C ILE A 15 -3.65 5.45 4.81
N PHE A 16 -3.98 4.74 5.89
CA PHE A 16 -3.95 5.29 7.25
C PHE A 16 -2.55 5.75 7.66
N ILE A 17 -1.50 5.07 7.21
CA ILE A 17 -0.10 5.49 7.47
C ILE A 17 0.28 6.66 6.56
N GLY A 18 -0.08 6.59 5.27
CA GLY A 18 0.36 7.53 4.23
C GLY A 18 -0.26 8.92 4.32
N ILE A 19 -1.43 9.04 4.95
CA ILE A 19 -2.14 10.30 5.14
C ILE A 19 -2.12 10.64 6.64
N PRO A 20 -1.27 11.58 7.07
CA PRO A 20 -1.18 11.97 8.47
C PRO A 20 -2.33 12.90 8.87
N TRP A 21 -3.58 12.45 8.70
CA TRP A 21 -4.78 13.18 9.15
C TRP A 21 -4.81 13.36 10.67
N TYR A 22 -4.04 12.54 11.38
CA TYR A 22 -4.01 12.45 12.84
C TYR A 22 -2.92 13.33 13.45
N TRP A 23 -2.10 13.97 12.60
CA TRP A 23 -1.08 14.89 13.09
C TRP A 23 -1.71 16.22 13.48
N PRO A 24 -1.30 16.78 14.64
CA PRO A 24 -1.72 18.11 15.02
C PRO A 24 -1.19 19.15 14.03
N GLU A 25 -1.92 20.24 13.86
CA GLU A 25 -1.66 21.30 12.86
C GLU A 25 -0.27 21.95 13.01
N ASP A 26 0.32 21.89 14.21
CA ASP A 26 1.67 22.41 14.51
C ASP A 26 2.81 21.50 14.02
N THR A 27 2.50 20.36 13.40
CA THR A 27 3.48 19.34 13.03
C THR A 27 4.16 19.65 11.70
N ASN A 28 4.98 20.71 11.66
CA ASN A 28 5.81 21.08 10.50
C ASN A 28 7.21 20.46 10.59
N TYR A 29 7.30 19.12 10.70
CA TYR A 29 8.59 18.45 10.61
C TYR A 29 9.09 18.48 9.17
N ILE A 30 10.16 19.24 8.93
CA ILE A 30 10.84 19.31 7.64
C ILE A 30 12.09 18.42 7.72
N VAL A 31 12.17 17.42 6.84
CA VAL A 31 13.29 16.50 6.73
C VAL A 31 13.83 16.56 5.31
N MET A 32 15.14 16.82 5.15
CA MET A 32 15.79 16.99 3.83
C MET A 32 15.13 18.05 2.92
N GLY A 33 14.52 19.09 3.51
CA GLY A 33 13.83 20.14 2.74
C GLY A 33 12.39 19.81 2.33
N PHE A 34 11.86 18.65 2.72
CA PHE A 34 10.47 18.25 2.47
C PHE A 34 9.70 18.04 3.77
N PRO A 35 8.37 18.28 3.80
CA PRO A 35 7.54 17.89 4.92
C PRO A 35 7.63 16.37 5.14
N LEU A 36 7.70 15.95 6.40
CA LEU A 36 7.85 14.54 6.78
C LEU A 36 6.69 13.70 6.23
N TRP A 37 5.48 14.26 6.13
CA TRP A 37 4.35 13.61 5.48
C TRP A 37 4.65 13.20 4.03
N VAL A 38 5.42 14.01 3.29
CA VAL A 38 5.70 13.77 1.87
C VAL A 38 6.58 12.52 1.75
N LEU A 39 7.60 12.44 2.61
CA LEU A 39 8.47 11.27 2.66
C LEU A 39 7.68 10.02 3.00
N ILE A 40 6.79 10.08 4.01
CA ILE A 40 5.92 8.95 4.38
C ILE A 40 5.06 8.54 3.19
N SER A 41 4.39 9.49 2.50
CA SER A 41 3.54 9.18 1.35
C SER A 41 4.33 8.54 0.20
N ILE A 42 5.57 8.96 -0.05
CA ILE A 42 6.45 8.34 -1.04
C ILE A 42 6.75 6.89 -0.66
N PHE A 43 7.19 6.63 0.58
CA PHE A 43 7.48 5.28 1.05
C PHE A 43 6.25 4.37 1.00
N VAL A 44 5.09 4.89 1.39
CA VAL A 44 3.81 4.16 1.30
C VAL A 44 3.46 3.85 -0.16
N SER A 45 3.64 4.79 -1.08
CA SER A 45 3.36 4.57 -2.50
C SER A 45 4.28 3.52 -3.11
N ILE A 46 5.56 3.54 -2.74
CA ILE A 46 6.53 2.51 -3.13
C ILE A 46 6.08 1.15 -2.58
N GLY A 47 5.75 1.07 -1.30
CA GLY A 47 5.25 -0.15 -0.66
C GLY A 47 3.98 -0.69 -1.33
N ALA A 48 3.03 0.18 -1.67
CA ALA A 48 1.81 -0.17 -2.40
C ALA A 48 2.12 -0.74 -3.78
N SER A 49 3.05 -0.12 -4.52
CA SER A 49 3.48 -0.58 -5.84
C SER A 49 4.11 -1.97 -5.77
N PHE A 50 5.07 -2.19 -4.86
CA PHE A 50 5.68 -3.50 -4.64
C PHE A 50 4.64 -4.55 -4.21
N PHE A 51 3.71 -4.19 -3.33
CA PHE A 51 2.64 -5.08 -2.89
C PHE A 51 1.70 -5.45 -4.05
N THR A 52 1.34 -4.48 -4.89
CA THR A 52 0.56 -4.72 -6.12
C THR A 52 1.30 -5.70 -7.03
N ALA A 53 2.57 -5.41 -7.32
CA ALA A 53 3.40 -6.25 -8.18
C ALA A 53 3.54 -7.66 -7.61
N PHE A 54 3.74 -7.80 -6.30
CA PHE A 54 3.80 -9.09 -5.63
C PHE A 54 2.50 -9.88 -5.75
N ILE A 55 1.35 -9.24 -5.53
CA ILE A 55 0.04 -9.90 -5.70
C ILE A 55 -0.13 -10.35 -7.14
N LEU A 56 0.14 -9.48 -8.11
CA LEU A 56 0.00 -9.81 -9.52
C LEU A 56 0.94 -10.97 -9.89
N LEU A 57 2.21 -10.94 -9.52
CA LEU A 57 3.14 -12.03 -9.80
C LEU A 57 2.74 -13.34 -9.11
N ARG A 58 2.22 -13.28 -7.88
CA ARG A 58 1.89 -14.48 -7.09
C ARG A 58 0.56 -15.13 -7.48
N TYR A 59 -0.44 -14.33 -7.88
CA TYR A 59 -1.81 -14.78 -8.16
C TYR A 59 -2.17 -14.77 -9.65
N ALA A 60 -1.49 -14.00 -10.52
CA ALA A 60 -1.78 -14.06 -11.96
C ALA A 60 -1.41 -15.42 -12.58
N TRP A 61 -0.59 -16.23 -11.91
CA TRP A 61 -0.21 -17.57 -12.35
C TRP A 61 -1.19 -18.67 -11.93
N ASP A 62 -2.19 -18.39 -11.09
CA ASP A 62 -3.12 -19.39 -10.55
C ASP A 62 -4.38 -19.61 -11.42
N ASN A 63 -4.48 -18.94 -12.58
CA ASN A 63 -5.68 -18.95 -13.44
C ASN A 63 -5.55 -19.79 -14.73
N ASP A 64 -4.46 -20.54 -14.92
CA ASP A 64 -4.20 -21.28 -16.17
C ASP A 64 -4.46 -22.80 -16.08
N THR A 65 -5.15 -23.28 -15.03
CA THR A 65 -5.36 -24.73 -14.83
C THR A 65 -6.82 -25.16 -14.76
N ASP A 66 -7.72 -24.58 -15.56
CA ASP A 66 -9.13 -25.06 -15.63
C ASP A 66 -9.72 -25.11 -17.05
N VAL A 67 -8.90 -25.18 -18.11
CA VAL A 67 -9.39 -25.36 -19.50
C VAL A 67 -9.02 -26.75 -20.01
N ASN A 68 -9.43 -27.81 -19.32
CA ASN A 68 -9.45 -29.19 -19.85
C ASN A 68 -10.42 -30.05 -19.00
N GLU A 69 -11.73 -29.90 -19.17
CA GLU A 69 -12.69 -30.99 -18.93
C GLU A 69 -13.77 -30.98 -20.01
#